data_AF-A0A932TU34-F1
#
_entry.id   AF-A0A932TU34-F1
#
_cell.length_a   1.000
_cell.length_b   1.000
_cell.length_c   1.000
_cell.angle_alpha   90.00
_cell.angle_beta   90.00
_cell.angle_gamma   90.00
#
_symmetry.space_group_name_H-M   'P 1'
#
loop_
_entity.id
_entity.type
_entity.pdbx_description
1 polymer ?
#
loop_
_entity_poly.entity_id
_entity_poly.type
_entity_poly.pdbx_seq_one_letter_code
_entity_poly.pdbx_strand_id
1 'polypeptide(L)' 'MTIWQQGPVATMMLGDLGAEVIKLEEPRSGDPGRYLRSLTSGINFPLCIYFEANNRNKKSLALD' A
#
# COMPACT_ATOMS: atom_id res chain seq x y z
N MET A 1 -9.18 -0.12 -4.01
CA MET A 1 -10.04 0.82 -3.26
C MET A 1 -9.86 0.78 -1.75
N THR A 2 -9.25 -0.23 -1.12
CA THR A 2 -8.91 -0.13 0.31
C THR A 2 -7.70 0.80 0.55
N ILE A 3 -7.76 1.64 1.57
CA ILE A 3 -6.71 2.62 1.96
C ILE A 3 -6.30 2.46 3.42
N TRP A 4 -5.18 3.09 3.83
CA TRP A 4 -4.63 3.03 5.19
C TRP A 4 -4.19 1.62 5.61
N GLN A 5 -4.66 1.10 6.76
CA GLN A 5 -4.17 -0.17 7.31
C GLN A 5 -5.17 -1.30 7.15
N GLN A 6 -6.39 -1.17 7.70
CA GLN A 6 -7.26 -2.33 7.93
C GLN A 6 -7.68 -3.01 6.62
N GLY A 7 -8.16 -2.26 5.64
CA GLY A 7 -8.54 -2.82 4.35
C GLY A 7 -7.34 -3.35 3.54
N PRO A 8 -6.21 -2.61 3.46
CA PRO A 8 -5.00 -3.12 2.84
C PRO A 8 -4.46 -4.40 3.50
N VAL A 9 -4.49 -4.54 4.82
CA VAL A 9 -4.03 -5.76 5.50
C VAL A 9 -4.91 -6.95 5.12
N ALA A 10 -6.24 -6.80 5.10
CA ALA A 10 -7.14 -7.88 4.71
C ALA A 10 -6.86 -8.39 3.29
N THR A 11 -6.71 -7.47 2.33
CA THR A 11 -6.44 -7.83 0.93
C THR A 11 -5.01 -8.29 0.70
N MET A 12 -4.06 -7.84 1.52
CA MET A 12 -2.68 -8.32 1.51
C MET A 12 -2.62 -9.79 1.96
N MET A 13 -3.38 -10.18 2.99
CA MET A 13 -3.49 -11.59 3.39
C MET A 13 -4.03 -12.46 2.26
N LEU A 14 -5.00 -11.98 1.48
CA LEU A 14 -5.47 -12.71 0.29
C LEU A 14 -4.33 -12.90 -0.74
N GLY A 15 -3.54 -11.86 -0.99
CA GLY A 15 -2.36 -11.94 -1.86
C GLY A 15 -1.29 -12.91 -1.35
N ASP A 16 -1.02 -12.89 -0.04
CA ASP A 16 -0.11 -13.84 0.62
C ASP A 16 -0.59 -15.30 0.48
N LEU A 17 -1.91 -15.52 0.42
CA LEU A 17 -2.53 -16.83 0.19
C LEU A 17 -2.64 -17.21 -1.30
N GLY A 18 -2.06 -16.41 -2.20
CA GLY A 18 -1.97 -16.72 -3.64
C GLY A 18 -3.06 -16.09 -4.50
N ALA A 19 -3.92 -15.23 -3.95
CA ALA A 19 -4.87 -14.49 -4.76
C ALA A 19 -4.18 -13.41 -5.59
N GLU A 20 -4.65 -13.20 -6.83
CA GLU A 20 -4.27 -12.02 -7.59
C GLU A 20 -5.06 -10.81 -7.08
N VAL A 21 -4.37 -9.84 -6.48
CA VAL A 21 -4.98 -8.65 -5.91
C VAL A 21 -4.53 -7.42 -6.69
N ILE A 22 -5.50 -6.69 -7.26
CA ILE A 22 -5.28 -5.43 -7.95
C ILE A 22 -5.78 -4.29 -7.07
N LYS A 23 -4.85 -3.45 -6.60
CA LYS A 23 -5.15 -2.25 -5.84
C LYS A 23 -5.48 -1.11 -6.81
N LEU A 24 -6.77 -0.83 -6.96
CA LEU A 24 -7.23 0.40 -7.60
C LEU A 24 -6.95 1.60 -6.69
N GLU A 25 -6.29 2.61 -7.24
CA GLU A 25 -5.82 3.82 -6.57
C GLU A 25 -6.28 5.07 -7.31
N GLU A 26 -6.51 6.16 -6.58
CA GLU A 26 -6.82 7.45 -7.20
C GLU A 26 -5.57 7.95 -7.97
N PRO A 27 -5.69 8.44 -9.22
CA PRO A 27 -4.53 8.69 -10.07
C PRO A 27 -3.54 9.74 -9.55
N ARG A 28 -3.98 10.73 -8.77
CA ARG A 28 -3.14 11.86 -8.36
C ARG A 28 -2.47 11.65 -7.01
N SER A 29 -3.18 11.01 -6.09
CA SER A 29 -2.82 10.88 -4.67
C SER A 29 -2.64 9.44 -4.24
N GLY A 30 -3.23 8.47 -4.94
CA GLY A 30 -3.18 7.05 -4.55
C GLY A 30 -3.62 6.81 -3.10
N ASP A 31 -3.02 5.82 -2.44
CA ASP A 31 -3.24 5.59 -1.01
C ASP A 31 -2.46 6.63 -0.15
N PRO A 32 -3.13 7.40 0.73
CA PRO A 32 -2.48 8.34 1.64
C PRO A 32 -1.34 7.71 2.48
N GLY A 33 -1.43 6.40 2.75
CA GLY A 33 -0.39 5.66 3.45
C GLY A 33 0.99 5.72 2.77
N ARG A 34 1.06 5.99 1.46
CA ARG A 34 2.32 6.17 0.70
C ARG A 34 3.16 7.34 1.18
N TYR A 35 2.53 8.35 1.78
CA TYR A 35 3.20 9.58 2.20
C TYR A 35 3.44 9.65 3.70
N LEU A 36 3.14 8.58 4.44
CA LEU A 36 3.44 8.52 5.86
C LEU A 36 4.96 8.54 6.03
N ARG A 37 5.53 9.64 6.53
CA ARG A 37 6.97 9.69 6.81
C ARG A 37 7.29 8.64 7.87
N SER A 38 8.22 7.75 7.55
CA SER A 38 8.75 6.82 8.54
C SER A 38 9.35 7.62 9.68
N LEU A 39 8.84 7.42 10.90
CA LEU A 39 9.40 8.00 12.12
C LEU A 39 10.75 7.37 12.51
N THR A 40 11.28 6.45 11.69
CA THR A 40 12.60 5.84 11.89
C THR A 40 13.68 6.89 11.66
N SER A 41 14.13 7.46 12.77
CA SER A 41 15.21 8.41 12.98
C SER A 41 16.29 8.36 11.89
N GLY A 42 16.30 9.36 11.01
CA GLY A 42 17.44 9.68 10.14
C GLY A 42 17.67 8.80 8.92
N ILE A 43 16.89 7.73 8.71
CA ILE A 43 17.03 6.88 7.52
C ILE A 43 15.99 7.29 6.48
N ASN A 44 16.45 8.01 5.45
CA ASN A 44 15.66 8.27 4.24
C ASN A 44 15.59 7.00 3.39
N PHE A 45 14.59 6.16 3.65
CA PHE A 45 14.23 5.12 2.70
C PHE A 45 13.50 5.75 1.50
N PRO A 46 13.77 5.30 0.26
CA PRO A 46 13.09 5.79 -0.93
C PRO A 46 11.60 5.44 -0.97
N LEU A 47 11.16 4.49 -0.13
CA LEU A 47 9.79 3.99 -0.05
C LEU A 47 9.24 4.11 1.37
N CYS A 48 7.93 4.31 1.47
CA CYS A 48 7.22 4.36 2.76
C CYS A 48 6.98 2.94 3.30
N ILE A 49 7.66 2.60 4.40
CA ILE A 49 7.58 1.27 5.02
C ILE A 49 6.14 0.89 5.39
N TYR A 50 5.35 1.84 5.90
CA TYR A 50 3.95 1.61 6.24
C TYR A 50 3.14 1.14 5.03
N PHE A 51 3.31 1.81 3.90
CA PHE A 51 2.60 1.45 2.68
C PHE A 51 3.06 0.10 2.13
N GLU A 52 4.37 -0.09 2.00
CA GLU A 52 4.95 -1.32 1.43
C GLU A 52 4.58 -2.55 2.27
N ALA A 53 4.63 -2.44 3.59
CA ALA A 53 4.27 -3.54 4.49
C ALA A 53 2.80 -3.99 4.32
N ASN A 54 1.88 -3.04 4.12
CA ASN A 54 0.44 -3.30 4.02
C ASN A 54 -0.04 -3.61 2.59
N ASN A 55 0.80 -3.45 1.57
CA ASN A 55 0.42 -3.57 0.16
C ASN A 55 1.30 -4.50 -0.68
N ARG A 56 2.22 -5.24 -0.05
CA ARG A 56 2.92 -6.36 -0.71
C ARG A 56 1.93 -7.34 -1.37
N ASN A 57 2.41 -8.06 -2.39
CA ASN A 57 1.64 -9.05 -3.16
C ASN A 57 0.40 -8.49 -3.86
N LYS A 58 0.41 -7.18 -4.17
CA LYS A 58 -0.62 -6.51 -4.95
C LYS A 58 -0.02 -5.85 -6.18
N LYS A 59 -0.76 -5.90 -7.29
CA LYS A 59 -0.54 -4.99 -8.43
C LYS A 59 -1.24 -3.66 -8.13
N SER A 60 -0.77 -2.56 -8.69
CA SER A 60 -1.39 -1.24 -8.54
C SER A 60 -1.85 -0.72 -9.90
N LEU A 61 -3.05 -0.14 -9.94
CA LEU A 61 -3.60 0.52 -11.11
C LEU A 61 -4.29 1.83 -10.68
N ALA A 62 -3.81 2.94 -11.23
CA ALA A 62 -4.47 4.23 -11.13
C ALA A 62 -5.70 4.26 -12.06
N LEU A 63 -6.87 4.62 -11.54
CA LEU A 63 -8.12 4.67 -12.31
C LEU A 63 -9.02 5.81 -11.80
N ASP A 64 -9.62 6.57 -12.72
CA ASP A 64 -10.65 7.61 -12.50
C ASP A 64 -12.00 7.10 -13.03
#